data_AF-A0A957XM25-F1
#
_entry.id   AF-A0A957XM25-F1
#
_cell.length_a   1.000
_cell.length_b   1.000
_cell.length_c   1.000
_cell.angle_alpha   90.00
_cell.angle_beta   90.00
_cell.angle_gamma   90.00
#
_symmetry.space_group_name_H-M   'P 1'
#
loop_
_entity.id
_entity.type
_entity.pdbx_description
1 polymer ?
#
loop_
_entity_poly.entity_id
_entity_poly.type
_entity_poly.pdbx_seq_one_letter_code
_entity_poly.pdbx_strand_id
1 'polypeptide(L)'
;MLLINFAHPVSPAQVARIEDLTGRKISRLIERPVHFDPDQTLAAQTVHLVDAVGLTAEAWQQSPLLLNLPSLNFGAAVLLAEL
;
A
#
# COMPACT_ATOMS: atom_id res chain seq x y z
N MET A 1 9.55 -2.11 9.82
CA MET A 1 8.14 -2.12 9.37
C MET A 1 8.11 -2.25 7.87
N LEU A 2 7.08 -2.86 7.31
CA LEU A 2 6.87 -2.89 5.87
C LEU A 2 6.13 -1.60 5.47
N LEU A 3 6.61 -0.91 4.45
CA LEU A 3 5.89 0.20 3.82
C LEU A 3 5.34 -0.31 2.49
N ILE A 4 4.01 -0.33 2.35
CA ILE A 4 3.34 -0.67 1.09
C ILE A 4 2.78 0.63 0.50
N ASN A 5 3.28 1.01 -0.67
CA ASN A 5 2.93 2.25 -1.34
C ASN A 5 2.07 1.99 -2.57
N PHE A 6 0.81 2.41 -2.53
CA PHE A 6 -0.11 2.33 -3.66
C PHE A 6 -0.24 3.65 -4.44
N ALA A 7 0.48 4.69 -4.02
CA ALA A 7 0.51 6.00 -4.67
C ALA A 7 1.76 6.14 -5.57
N HIS A 8 2.09 7.38 -5.94
CA HIS A 8 3.33 7.70 -6.66
C HIS A 8 4.58 7.25 -5.89
N PRO A 9 5.70 6.99 -6.60
CA PRO A 9 6.92 6.49 -5.98
C PRO A 9 7.41 7.34 -4.80
N VAL A 10 7.84 6.67 -3.73
CA VAL A 10 8.36 7.33 -2.53
C VAL A 10 9.86 7.55 -2.68
N SER A 11 10.28 8.81 -2.63
CA SER A 11 11.70 9.15 -2.71
C SER A 11 12.49 8.70 -1.47
N PRO A 12 13.81 8.51 -1.57
CA PRO A 12 14.65 8.17 -0.42
C PRO A 12 14.56 9.17 0.74
N ALA A 13 14.41 10.47 0.44
CA ALA A 13 14.24 11.50 1.46
C ALA A 13 12.90 11.35 2.21
N GLN A 14 11.83 10.99 1.49
CA GLN A 14 10.54 10.69 2.11
C GLN A 14 10.59 9.42 2.95
N VAL A 15 11.29 8.37 2.49
CA VAL A 15 11.54 7.16 3.29
C VAL A 15 12.21 7.52 4.61
N ALA A 16 13.31 8.27 4.59
CA ALA A 16 14.00 8.70 5.80
C ALA A 16 13.08 9.51 6.73
N ARG A 17 12.28 10.43 6.16
CA ARG A 17 11.33 11.23 6.94
C ARG A 17 10.23 10.37 7.57
N ILE A 18 9.75 9.34 6.89
CA ILE A 18 8.76 8.40 7.44
C ILE A 18 9.36 7.62 8.60
N GLU A 19 10.60 7.14 8.48
CA GLU A 19 11.28 6.44 9.57
C GLU A 19 11.43 7.32 10.82
N ASP A 20 11.80 8.59 10.63
CA ASP A 20 11.93 9.56 11.72
C ASP A 20 10.58 9.84 12.41
N LEU A 21 9.51 10.05 11.62
CA LEU A 21 8.17 10.34 12.16
C LEU A 21 7.57 9.15 12.90
N THR A 22 7.85 7.93 12.44
CA THR A 22 7.30 6.71 13.03
C THR A 22 8.19 6.10 14.12
N GLY A 23 9.44 6.56 14.24
CA GLY A 23 10.44 5.97 15.13
C GLY A 23 10.81 4.52 14.78
N ARG A 24 10.52 4.07 13.54
CA ARG A 24 10.71 2.70 13.08
C ARG A 24 11.37 2.66 11.71
N LYS A 25 12.40 1.82 11.57
CA LYS A 25 13.03 1.58 10.26
C LYS A 25 12.10 0.84 9.30
N ILE A 26 12.12 1.23 8.03
CA ILE A 26 11.44 0.55 6.94
C ILE A 26 12.35 -0.59 6.50
N SER A 27 11.94 -1.83 6.79
CA SER A 27 12.72 -3.03 6.47
C SER A 27 12.54 -3.46 5.01
N ARG A 28 11.43 -3.06 4.39
CA ARG A 28 11.14 -3.28 2.98
C ARG A 28 10.09 -2.26 2.52
N LEU A 29 10.35 -1.62 1.39
CA LEU A 29 9.39 -0.80 0.64
C LEU A 29 8.83 -1.66 -0.50
N ILE A 30 7.50 -1.77 -0.60
CA ILE A 30 6.80 -2.45 -1.67
C ILE A 30 6.01 -1.38 -2.45
N GLU A 31 6.41 -1.13 -3.70
CA GLU A 31 5.74 -0.15 -4.55
C GLU A 31 4.74 -0.83 -5.48
N ARG A 32 3.47 -0.43 -5.37
CA ARG A 32 2.33 -0.88 -6.16
C ARG A 32 1.50 0.33 -6.63
N PRO A 33 2.10 1.31 -7.33
CA PRO A 33 1.36 2.46 -7.85
C PRO A 33 0.18 1.97 -8.68
N VAL A 34 -1.03 2.44 -8.37
CA VAL A 34 -2.25 2.03 -9.08
C VAL A 34 -2.77 3.14 -9.99
N HIS A 35 -3.19 2.74 -11.18
CA HIS A 35 -4.04 3.53 -12.05
C HIS A 35 -5.32 2.72 -12.29
N PHE A 36 -6.42 3.17 -11.71
CA PHE A 36 -7.69 2.46 -11.84
C PHE A 36 -8.28 2.66 -13.23
N ASP A 37 -8.64 1.56 -13.87
CA ASP A 37 -9.40 1.53 -15.11
C ASP A 37 -10.87 1.86 -14.80
N PRO A 38 -11.45 2.94 -15.37
CA PRO A 38 -12.84 3.31 -15.14
C PRO A 38 -13.86 2.32 -15.71
N ASP A 39 -13.45 1.46 -16.65
CA ASP A 39 -14.33 0.47 -17.28
C ASP A 39 -14.41 -0.85 -16.48
N GLN A 40 -13.65 -0.96 -15.39
CA GLN A 40 -13.65 -2.11 -14.49
C GLN A 40 -14.12 -1.74 -13.08
N THR A 41 -14.68 -2.70 -12.35
CA THR A 41 -15.10 -2.43 -10.97
C THR A 41 -13.88 -2.19 -10.08
N LEU A 42 -13.99 -1.24 -9.15
CA LEU A 42 -12.92 -0.97 -8.18
C LEU A 42 -12.64 -2.20 -7.31
N ALA A 43 -13.67 -2.99 -6.96
CA ALA A 43 -13.51 -4.19 -6.14
C ALA A 43 -12.58 -5.22 -6.80
N ALA A 44 -12.82 -5.58 -8.08
CA ALA A 44 -11.99 -6.56 -8.78
C ALA A 44 -10.54 -6.06 -8.94
N GLN A 45 -10.36 -4.78 -9.26
CA GLN A 45 -9.04 -4.17 -9.38
C GLN A 45 -8.30 -4.14 -8.04
N THR A 46 -9.00 -3.88 -6.94
CA THR A 46 -8.44 -3.85 -5.59
C THR A 46 -7.97 -5.23 -5.15
N VAL A 47 -8.75 -6.30 -5.37
CA VAL A 47 -8.33 -7.68 -5.06
C VAL A 47 -7.02 -8.00 -5.77
N HIS A 48 -6.95 -7.75 -7.08
CA HIS A 48 -5.73 -7.96 -7.86
C HIS A 48 -4.55 -7.10 -7.36
N LEU A 49 -4.83 -5.88 -6.90
CA LEU A 49 -3.81 -4.98 -6.37
C LEU A 49 -3.22 -5.52 -5.05
N VAL A 50 -4.06 -6.01 -4.14
CA VAL A 50 -3.68 -6.60 -2.85
C VAL A 50 -2.93 -7.90 -3.04
N ASP A 51 -3.43 -8.80 -3.89
CA ASP A 51 -2.77 -10.08 -4.21
C ASP A 51 -1.35 -9.86 -4.75
N ALA A 52 -1.19 -8.84 -5.60
CA ALA A 52 0.10 -8.53 -6.20
C ALA A 52 1.12 -7.90 -5.24
N VAL A 53 0.75 -7.58 -4.00
CA VAL A 53 1.70 -7.24 -2.92
C VAL A 53 2.53 -8.47 -2.55
N GLY A 54 1.96 -9.68 -2.67
CA GLY A 54 2.66 -10.94 -2.45
C GLY A 54 3.00 -11.23 -0.98
N LEU A 55 2.22 -10.69 -0.04
CA LEU A 55 2.28 -11.08 1.37
C LEU A 55 1.36 -12.28 1.63
N THR A 56 1.76 -13.16 2.56
CA THR A 56 0.86 -14.21 3.06
C THR A 56 -0.19 -13.60 4.00
N ALA A 57 -1.26 -14.35 4.28
CA ALA A 57 -2.30 -13.92 5.21
C ALA A 57 -1.73 -13.62 6.61
N GLU A 58 -0.80 -14.44 7.10
CA GLU A 58 -0.13 -14.23 8.39
C GLU A 58 0.69 -12.94 8.38
N ALA A 59 1.40 -12.66 7.27
CA ALA A 59 2.20 -11.46 7.14
C ALA A 59 1.32 -10.19 7.15
N TRP A 60 0.14 -10.23 6.52
CA TRP A 60 -0.83 -9.12 6.58
C TRP A 60 -1.31 -8.82 8.00
N GLN A 61 -1.60 -9.86 8.80
CA GLN A 61 -2.18 -9.71 10.13
C GLN A 61 -1.15 -9.40 11.22
N GLN A 62 0.09 -9.87 11.08
CA GLN A 62 1.08 -9.84 12.16
C GLN A 62 2.24 -8.89 11.92
N SER A 63 2.53 -8.52 10.66
CA SER A 63 3.63 -7.62 10.38
C SER A 63 3.28 -6.19 10.83
N PRO A 64 4.26 -5.42 11.32
CA PRO A 64 4.09 -3.97 11.44
C PRO A 64 4.02 -3.37 10.04
N LEU A 65 2.83 -2.92 9.63
CA LEU A 65 2.55 -2.35 8.31
C LEU A 65 2.32 -0.83 8.39
N LEU A 66 2.82 -0.12 7.39
CA LEU A 66 2.40 1.24 7.05
C LEU A 66 1.92 1.23 5.59
N LEU A 67 0.71 1.72 5.36
CA LEU A 67 0.09 1.74 4.03
C LEU A 67 -0.02 3.19 3.55
N ASN A 68 0.52 3.48 2.36
CA ASN A 68 0.22 4.72 1.65
C ASN A 68 -0.83 4.42 0.59
N LEU A 69 -2.06 4.87 0.84
CA LEU A 69 -3.24 4.55 0.03
C LEU A 69 -3.19 5.23 -1.35
N PRO A 70 -3.95 4.71 -2.34
CA PRO A 70 -4.14 5.38 -3.63
C PRO A 70 -4.70 6.80 -3.48
N SER A 71 -4.36 7.69 -4.42
CA SER A 71 -4.84 9.08 -4.40
C SER A 71 -6.34 9.22 -4.77
N LEU A 72 -6.91 8.26 -5.51
CA LEU A 72 -8.34 8.21 -5.77
C LEU A 72 -9.06 7.76 -4.49
N ASN A 73 -9.86 8.65 -3.90
CA ASN A 73 -10.57 8.44 -2.63
C ASN A 73 -11.47 7.18 -2.62
N PHE A 74 -12.21 6.91 -3.70
CA PHE A 74 -13.01 5.69 -3.81
C PHE A 74 -12.15 4.43 -3.84
N GLY A 75 -11.04 4.47 -4.58
CA GLY A 75 -10.07 3.38 -4.60
C GLY A 75 -9.43 3.13 -3.23
N ALA A 76 -9.08 4.20 -2.50
CA ALA A 76 -8.59 4.10 -1.13
C ALA A 76 -9.62 3.48 -0.18
N ALA A 77 -10.90 3.86 -0.28
CA ALA A 77 -11.97 3.30 0.55
C ALA A 77 -12.20 1.81 0.27
N VAL A 78 -12.21 1.40 -1.00
CA VAL A 78 -12.35 -0.01 -1.37
C VAL A 78 -11.13 -0.82 -0.94
N LEU A 79 -9.92 -0.27 -1.10
CA LEU A 79 -8.69 -0.91 -0.60
C LEU A 79 -8.75 -1.16 0.91
N LEU A 80 -9.18 -0.17 1.69
CA LEU A 80 -9.33 -0.34 3.13
C LEU A 80 -10.40 -1.39 3.51
N ALA A 81 -11.42 -1.58 2.69
CA ALA A 81 -12.44 -2.59 2.93
C ALA A 81 -11.98 -4.02 2.59
N GLU A 82 -10.97 -4.16 1.73
CA GLU A 82 -10.39 -5.45 1.32
C GLU A 82 -9.35 -5.99 2.32
N LEU A 83 -8.74 -5.11 3.12
CA LEU A 83 -7.66 -5.43 4.07
C LEU A 83 -8.20 -5.85 5.45
#